data_AF-A0A6I9N2I2-F1
#
_entry.id   AF-A0A6I9N2I2-F1
#
_cell.length_a   1.000
_cell.length_b   1.000
_cell.length_c   1.000
_cell.angle_alpha   90.00
_cell.angle_beta   90.00
_cell.angle_gamma   90.00
#
_symmetry.space_group_name_H-M   'P 1'
#
loop_
_entity.id
_entity.type
_entity.pdbx_description
1 polymer ?
#
loop_
_entity_poly.entity_id
_entity_poly.type
_entity_poly.pdbx_seq_one_letter_code
_entity_poly.pdbx_strand_id
1 'polypeptide(L)'
;MVNEANVKQAGAEKQLKEAQGKIDVLQAEVTALKTLVLTSTPSSPNRQLHPQLQASGARGGYRHVGGHVRNKSASGVFPSVPGKQENTSLSIQPAAKEDREPAVPALLSLILCLVPGQSVNVTFDRYWQERGEGLCTDSRQMDSVLYAEFLMWKENLSAERSSAFLSRVYREDIGPCLSFTKSELSQLVQSAVENNSLTIEPVAMSALPMVKASAVECGGPKKCALSGMSRLCRHRIQLGDKGSYYCISPSSRARITAVCNFFTYIRYIQQGLVRHDAEQMFWEVMRLRREMTVAKLGFYLTDQG
;
A
#
# COMPACT_ATOMS: atom_id res chain seq x y z
N MET A 1 -25.05 -4.25 49.93
CA MET A 1 -25.94 -3.35 49.16
C MET A 1 -25.28 -2.01 48.88
N VAL A 2 -25.15 -1.06 49.83
CA VAL A 2 -24.62 0.30 49.55
C VAL A 2 -23.23 0.29 48.89
N ASN A 3 -22.26 -0.44 49.43
CA ASN A 3 -20.90 -0.49 48.84
C ASN A 3 -20.87 -0.99 47.39
N GLU A 4 -21.77 -1.92 47.03
CA GLU A 4 -21.86 -2.45 45.67
C GLU A 4 -22.46 -1.43 44.69
N ALA A 5 -23.45 -0.65 45.14
CA ALA A 5 -23.98 0.48 44.38
C ALA A 5 -22.90 1.55 44.14
N ASN A 6 -22.11 1.89 45.17
CA ASN A 6 -21.02 2.87 45.07
C ASN A 6 -19.92 2.41 44.09
N VAL A 7 -19.55 1.12 44.10
CA VAL A 7 -18.59 0.54 43.14
C VAL A 7 -19.14 0.60 41.70
N LYS A 8 -20.43 0.30 41.50
CA LYS A 8 -21.07 0.40 40.19
C LYS A 8 -21.16 1.85 39.69
N GLN A 9 -21.46 2.80 40.58
CA GLN A 9 -21.46 4.23 40.27
C GLN A 9 -20.06 4.72 39.85
N ALA A 10 -19.03 4.44 40.65
CA ALA A 10 -17.65 4.83 40.32
C ALA A 10 -17.16 4.22 38.98
N GLY A 11 -17.58 2.99 38.67
CA GLY A 11 -17.34 2.37 37.37
C GLY A 11 -18.01 3.10 36.20
N ALA A 12 -19.28 3.48 36.36
CA ALA A 12 -20.04 4.23 35.37
C ALA A 12 -19.49 5.65 35.15
N GLU A 13 -19.14 6.37 36.22
CA GLU A 13 -18.53 7.71 36.15
C GLU A 13 -17.16 7.68 35.46
N LYS A 14 -16.35 6.65 35.71
CA LYS A 14 -15.09 6.43 34.99
C LYS A 14 -15.31 6.20 33.50
N GLN A 15 -16.25 5.33 33.13
CA GLN A 15 -16.59 5.07 31.73
C GLN A 15 -17.14 6.30 31.02
N LEU A 16 -17.96 7.12 31.70
CA LEU A 16 -18.46 8.40 31.18
C LEU A 16 -17.30 9.36 30.89
N LYS A 17 -16.33 9.48 31.81
CA LYS A 17 -15.14 10.33 31.60
C LYS A 17 -14.25 9.84 30.46
N GLU A 18 -14.06 8.52 30.32
CA GLU A 18 -13.34 7.91 29.19
C GLU A 18 -14.08 8.11 27.85
N ALA A 19 -15.42 8.06 27.85
CA ALA A 19 -16.24 8.34 26.68
C ALA A 19 -16.20 9.82 26.27
N GLN A 20 -16.28 10.75 27.24
CA GLN A 20 -16.18 12.18 26.98
C GLN A 20 -14.84 12.54 26.33
N GLY A 21 -13.72 12.01 26.84
CA GLY A 21 -12.41 12.23 26.23
C GLY A 21 -12.31 11.72 24.78
N LYS A 22 -13.03 10.64 24.42
CA LYS A 22 -13.12 10.17 23.02
C LYS A 22 -13.94 11.12 22.15
N ILE A 23 -15.03 11.68 22.68
CA ILE A 23 -15.86 12.67 21.97
C ILE A 23 -15.02 13.92 21.68
N ASP A 24 -14.27 14.42 22.65
CA ASP A 24 -13.45 15.63 22.50
C ASP A 24 -12.36 15.45 21.42
N VAL A 25 -11.71 14.28 21.37
CA VAL A 25 -10.74 13.91 20.32
C VAL A 25 -11.40 13.84 18.94
N LEU A 26 -12.51 13.10 18.80
CA LEU A 26 -13.24 13.00 17.54
C LEU A 26 -13.76 14.36 17.04
N GLN A 27 -14.16 15.24 17.95
CA GLN A 27 -14.63 16.58 17.61
C GLN A 27 -13.48 17.49 17.15
N ALA A 28 -12.26 17.31 17.69
CA ALA A 28 -11.06 17.95 17.15
C ALA A 28 -10.70 17.42 15.75
N GLU A 29 -10.73 16.11 15.52
CA GLU A 29 -10.48 15.49 14.20
C GLU A 29 -11.48 15.98 13.14
N VAL A 30 -12.78 15.98 13.44
CA VAL A 30 -13.83 16.50 12.54
C VAL A 30 -13.62 17.98 12.22
N THR A 31 -13.13 18.77 13.18
CA THR A 31 -12.85 20.21 12.98
C THR A 31 -11.62 20.42 12.08
N ALA A 32 -10.57 19.60 12.26
CA ALA A 32 -9.41 19.61 11.38
C ALA A 32 -9.77 19.18 9.94
N LEU A 33 -10.55 18.10 9.79
CA LEU A 33 -11.03 17.62 8.48
C LEU A 33 -11.91 18.65 7.77
N LYS A 34 -12.84 19.32 8.47
CA LYS A 34 -13.63 20.41 7.90
C LYS A 34 -12.76 21.55 7.39
N THR A 35 -11.73 21.93 8.16
CA THR A 35 -10.76 22.96 7.74
C THR A 35 -10.03 22.55 6.46
N LEU A 36 -9.55 21.30 6.38
CA LEU A 36 -8.84 20.77 5.22
C LEU A 36 -9.74 20.74 3.97
N VAL A 37 -10.98 20.26 4.10
CA VAL A 37 -11.98 20.27 3.02
C VAL A 37 -12.24 21.69 2.52
N LEU A 38 -12.44 22.66 3.43
CA LEU A 38 -12.68 24.06 3.07
C LEU A 38 -11.46 24.70 2.37
N THR A 39 -10.23 24.38 2.80
CA THR A 39 -9.01 24.85 2.10
C THR A 39 -8.80 24.20 0.74
N SER A 40 -9.33 23.00 0.51
CA SER A 40 -9.23 22.30 -0.79
C SER A 40 -10.16 22.84 -1.88
N THR A 41 -11.05 23.79 -1.55
CA THR A 41 -11.88 24.51 -2.53
C THR A 41 -11.90 26.02 -2.26
N PRO A 42 -10.87 26.79 -2.69
CA PRO A 42 -10.85 28.23 -2.55
C PRO A 42 -11.76 28.92 -3.57
N SER A 43 -12.95 29.32 -3.13
CA SER A 43 -13.64 30.59 -3.47
C SER A 43 -13.65 31.11 -4.92
N SER A 44 -13.56 30.26 -5.94
CA SER A 44 -13.81 30.63 -7.35
C SER A 44 -14.01 29.39 -8.23
N PRO A 45 -15.21 29.15 -8.80
CA PRO A 45 -15.41 28.05 -9.73
C PRO A 45 -14.69 28.34 -11.05
N ASN A 46 -13.88 27.38 -11.50
CA ASN A 46 -13.08 27.51 -12.71
C ASN A 46 -13.99 27.58 -13.96
N ARG A 47 -14.23 28.81 -14.46
CA ARG A 47 -15.14 29.09 -15.59
C ARG A 47 -14.82 28.32 -16.88
N GLN A 48 -13.59 27.83 -17.04
CA GLN A 48 -13.17 27.13 -18.25
C GLN A 48 -13.67 25.67 -18.34
N LEU A 49 -14.16 25.09 -17.24
CA LEU A 49 -14.61 23.69 -17.19
C LEU A 49 -16.15 23.53 -17.19
N HIS A 50 -16.91 24.63 -17.15
CA HIS A 50 -18.38 24.60 -17.19
C HIS A 50 -18.93 25.50 -18.31
N PRO A 51 -19.21 24.94 -19.52
CA PRO A 51 -19.87 25.68 -20.61
C PRO A 51 -21.23 26.28 -20.23
N GLN A 52 -21.88 25.75 -19.18
CA GLN A 52 -23.20 26.17 -18.68
C GLN A 52 -23.19 27.47 -17.87
N LEU A 53 -22.02 28.06 -17.56
CA LEU A 53 -21.90 29.32 -16.81
C LEU A 53 -21.52 30.53 -17.68
N GLN A 54 -21.57 30.40 -19.00
CA GLN A 54 -21.48 31.55 -19.90
C GLN A 54 -22.84 32.26 -19.95
N ALA A 55 -22.88 33.54 -19.55
CA ALA A 55 -24.11 34.32 -19.54
C ALA A 55 -24.62 34.56 -20.97
N SER A 56 -25.91 34.28 -21.20
CA SER A 56 -26.61 34.54 -22.45
C SER A 56 -26.77 36.04 -22.72
N GLY A 57 -25.71 36.68 -23.22
CA GLY A 57 -25.69 38.07 -23.65
C GLY A 57 -26.23 38.24 -25.07
N ALA A 58 -27.36 38.96 -25.17
CA ALA A 58 -27.93 39.64 -26.35
C ALA A 58 -27.38 39.30 -27.76
N ARG A 59 -28.24 38.71 -28.60
CA ARG A 59 -28.07 38.71 -30.07
C ARG A 59 -28.23 40.15 -30.61
N GLY A 60 -27.29 40.62 -31.45
CA GLY A 60 -27.51 41.81 -32.29
C GLY A 60 -26.32 42.27 -33.13
N GLY A 61 -26.44 42.22 -34.47
CA GLY A 61 -25.85 43.26 -35.34
C GLY A 61 -24.52 43.00 -36.08
N TYR A 62 -24.59 42.22 -37.17
CA TYR A 62 -23.96 42.47 -38.49
C TYR A 62 -22.62 43.25 -38.70
N ARG A 63 -21.67 42.51 -39.31
CA ARG A 63 -20.91 42.82 -40.56
C ARG A 63 -19.88 43.99 -40.68
N HIS A 64 -18.62 43.56 -40.94
CA HIS A 64 -17.75 43.88 -42.10
C HIS A 64 -16.55 44.88 -42.03
N VAL A 65 -15.49 44.47 -42.75
CA VAL A 65 -14.33 45.23 -43.33
C VAL A 65 -13.18 45.71 -42.42
N GLY A 66 -12.04 45.03 -42.53
CA GLY A 66 -10.78 45.58 -43.08
C GLY A 66 -9.86 46.44 -42.20
N GLY A 67 -8.54 46.22 -42.31
CA GLY A 67 -7.54 47.16 -41.77
C GLY A 67 -6.15 46.56 -41.50
N HIS A 68 -5.24 46.66 -42.46
CA HIS A 68 -3.79 46.47 -42.25
C HIS A 68 -3.20 47.69 -41.52
N VAL A 69 -2.50 47.51 -40.39
CA VAL A 69 -1.52 48.50 -39.87
C VAL A 69 -0.28 47.77 -39.31
N ARG A 70 0.88 48.42 -39.36
CA ARG A 70 2.22 47.85 -39.16
C ARG A 70 3.02 48.69 -38.13
N ASN A 71 4.03 48.05 -37.52
CA ASN A 71 5.28 48.63 -36.95
C ASN A 71 5.37 49.16 -35.49
N LYS A 72 6.64 49.10 -35.03
CA LYS A 72 7.31 49.72 -33.86
C LYS A 72 7.22 48.91 -32.56
N SER A 73 8.24 48.19 -32.07
CA SER A 73 9.71 48.39 -31.93
C SER A 73 10.12 49.25 -30.72
N ALA A 74 10.78 48.60 -29.74
CA ALA A 74 11.71 49.22 -28.78
C ALA A 74 12.72 48.16 -28.30
N SER A 75 14.02 48.48 -28.40
CA SER A 75 15.17 47.72 -27.87
C SER A 75 15.41 48.08 -26.39
N GLY A 76 16.25 47.43 -25.58
CA GLY A 76 17.18 46.29 -25.74
C GLY A 76 18.23 46.28 -24.61
N VAL A 77 19.32 45.52 -24.79
CA VAL A 77 20.64 45.61 -24.08
C VAL A 77 20.77 44.98 -22.67
N PHE A 78 21.62 43.94 -22.59
CA PHE A 78 22.39 43.52 -21.39
C PHE A 78 23.75 44.27 -21.36
N PRO A 79 24.43 44.41 -20.20
CA PRO A 79 25.64 43.58 -19.99
C PRO A 79 25.96 43.23 -18.50
N SER A 80 27.13 42.61 -18.29
CA SER A 80 27.72 42.07 -17.04
C SER A 80 29.17 42.63 -16.84
N VAL A 81 30.07 42.30 -15.87
CA VAL A 81 30.25 41.09 -15.03
C VAL A 81 30.47 41.35 -13.50
N PRO A 82 31.67 41.60 -12.85
CA PRO A 82 31.88 41.13 -11.45
C PRO A 82 32.61 42.03 -10.41
N GLY A 83 32.61 41.57 -9.14
CA GLY A 83 33.58 41.86 -8.05
C GLY A 83 33.08 41.29 -6.70
N LYS A 84 33.73 40.34 -5.99
CA LYS A 84 34.90 40.44 -5.05
C LYS A 84 34.74 41.53 -3.96
N GLN A 85 35.06 41.33 -2.67
CA GLN A 85 35.88 40.32 -1.94
C GLN A 85 35.58 40.30 -0.41
N GLU A 86 36.05 39.27 0.33
CA GLU A 86 36.33 39.15 1.81
C GLU A 86 35.30 39.61 2.89
N ASN A 87 34.90 38.81 3.90
CA ASN A 87 35.58 38.04 4.98
C ASN A 87 36.01 38.84 6.24
N THR A 88 35.23 38.74 7.34
CA THR A 88 35.75 38.53 8.71
C THR A 88 34.73 37.76 9.57
N SER A 89 35.21 36.91 10.48
CA SER A 89 34.44 36.06 11.40
C SER A 89 34.17 36.73 12.76
N LEU A 90 33.18 36.21 13.51
CA LEU A 90 33.34 35.75 14.92
C LEU A 90 32.06 35.07 15.47
N SER A 91 32.21 33.76 15.76
CA SER A 91 31.76 33.02 16.96
C SER A 91 30.37 33.26 17.61
N ILE A 92 29.52 32.22 17.65
CA ILE A 92 29.04 31.50 18.86
C ILE A 92 28.05 30.39 18.43
N GLN A 93 28.15 29.21 19.08
CA GLN A 93 27.22 28.08 19.06
C GLN A 93 26.96 27.65 20.53
N PRO A 94 26.04 26.72 20.88
CA PRO A 94 25.10 25.94 20.06
C PRO A 94 23.62 25.99 20.55
N ALA A 95 22.67 25.47 19.77
CA ALA A 95 21.41 24.92 20.30
C ALA A 95 20.70 23.98 19.30
N ALA A 96 20.04 22.96 19.83
CA ALA A 96 19.38 21.86 19.12
C ALA A 96 18.46 22.27 17.95
N LYS A 97 18.55 21.53 16.84
CA LYS A 97 17.42 21.29 15.93
C LYS A 97 16.89 19.89 16.18
N GLU A 98 15.78 19.82 16.91
CA GLU A 98 14.92 18.65 16.98
C GLU A 98 14.10 18.62 15.69
N ASP A 99 14.55 17.86 14.69
CA ASP A 99 13.82 17.74 13.43
C ASP A 99 12.61 16.82 13.61
N ARG A 100 11.44 17.39 13.33
CA ARG A 100 10.14 16.85 13.73
C ARG A 100 9.68 15.81 12.70
N GLU A 101 9.63 14.54 13.11
CA GLU A 101 9.12 13.45 12.27
C GLU A 101 7.74 13.79 11.68
N PRO A 102 7.55 13.68 10.35
CA PRO A 102 6.24 13.50 9.78
C PRO A 102 5.80 12.05 10.07
N ALA A 103 5.01 11.87 11.13
CA ALA A 103 4.46 10.58 11.49
C ALA A 103 3.54 10.04 10.37
N VAL A 104 4.03 9.07 9.60
CA VAL A 104 3.22 8.29 8.64
C VAL A 104 2.82 6.98 9.32
N PRO A 105 1.55 6.82 9.77
CA PRO A 105 1.15 5.62 10.47
C PRO A 105 0.96 4.43 9.51
N ALA A 106 2.01 3.61 9.41
CA ALA A 106 1.97 2.15 9.27
C ALA A 106 0.77 1.54 8.49
N LEU A 107 0.75 1.66 7.17
CA LEU A 107 -0.06 0.81 6.29
C LEU A 107 0.51 -0.62 6.09
N LEU A 108 1.49 -1.02 6.91
CA LEU A 108 2.27 -2.25 6.77
C LEU A 108 1.86 -3.38 7.75
N SER A 109 0.60 -3.41 8.18
CA SER A 109 0.05 -4.42 9.12
C SER A 109 -1.21 -5.16 8.63
N LEU A 110 -1.51 -5.17 7.32
CA LEU A 110 -2.55 -6.03 6.74
C LEU A 110 -2.10 -7.50 6.51
N ILE A 111 -1.24 -8.00 7.40
CA ILE A 111 -1.05 -9.43 7.64
C ILE A 111 -1.42 -9.66 9.10
N LEU A 112 -2.70 -9.92 9.38
CA LEU A 112 -3.19 -10.59 10.60
C LEU A 112 -4.69 -10.89 10.49
N CYS A 113 -5.07 -12.08 10.96
CA CYS A 113 -6.39 -12.48 11.45
C CYS A 113 -7.64 -12.06 10.66
N LEU A 114 -8.12 -12.98 9.82
CA LEU A 114 -9.57 -13.11 9.58
C LEU A 114 -10.27 -13.50 10.89
N VAL A 115 -10.83 -12.51 11.60
CA VAL A 115 -11.89 -12.76 12.58
C VAL A 115 -13.19 -12.98 11.78
N PRO A 116 -13.95 -14.07 11.99
CA PRO A 116 -15.19 -14.30 11.27
C PRO A 116 -16.21 -13.18 11.54
N GLY A 117 -16.81 -12.62 10.48
CA GLY A 117 -17.98 -11.75 10.59
C GLY A 117 -17.79 -10.26 10.28
N GLN A 118 -16.63 -9.81 9.82
CA GLN A 118 -16.46 -8.43 9.32
C GLN A 118 -16.29 -8.38 7.80
N SER A 119 -17.10 -7.54 7.14
CA SER A 119 -16.95 -7.23 5.72
C SER A 119 -15.73 -6.32 5.52
N VAL A 120 -14.62 -6.88 5.08
CA VAL A 120 -13.43 -6.11 4.69
C VAL A 120 -13.74 -5.38 3.39
N ASN A 121 -13.90 -4.06 3.45
CA ASN A 121 -13.78 -3.23 2.26
C ASN A 121 -12.30 -3.25 1.87
N VAL A 122 -11.95 -4.03 0.85
CA VAL A 122 -10.58 -4.10 0.33
C VAL A 122 -10.30 -2.77 -0.34
N THR A 123 -9.75 -1.83 0.43
CA THR A 123 -9.31 -0.54 -0.09
C THR A 123 -8.22 -0.81 -1.10
N PHE A 124 -8.59 -0.77 -2.38
CA PHE A 124 -7.68 -0.92 -3.51
C PHE A 124 -6.54 0.08 -3.34
N ASP A 125 -5.33 -0.42 -3.16
CA ASP A 125 -4.18 0.44 -2.94
C ASP A 125 -3.88 1.21 -4.23
N ARG A 126 -4.26 2.48 -4.22
CA ARG A 126 -4.23 3.38 -5.38
C ARG A 126 -2.81 3.74 -5.81
N TYR A 127 -1.81 3.36 -5.00
CA TYR A 127 -0.38 3.65 -5.12
C TYR A 127 0.26 3.31 -6.48
N TRP A 128 -0.33 2.39 -7.26
CA TRP A 128 0.16 2.06 -8.60
C TRP A 128 -0.41 2.91 -9.74
N GLN A 129 -1.47 3.68 -9.52
CA GLN A 129 -2.04 4.55 -10.56
C GLN A 129 -1.31 5.90 -10.70
N GLU A 130 -0.53 6.31 -9.70
CA GLU A 130 0.20 7.58 -9.68
C GLU A 130 1.61 7.48 -10.30
N ARG A 131 2.16 6.29 -10.52
CA ARG A 131 3.48 6.11 -11.16
C ARG A 131 3.45 6.24 -12.69
N GLY A 132 2.54 7.09 -13.19
CA GLY A 132 2.15 7.22 -14.59
C GLY A 132 2.15 8.65 -15.13
N GLU A 133 2.86 9.60 -14.48
CA GLU A 133 3.16 10.90 -15.09
C GLU A 133 4.20 10.75 -16.22
N GLY A 134 3.73 10.22 -17.36
CA GLY A 134 4.61 9.76 -18.44
C GLY A 134 3.88 9.22 -19.66
N LEU A 135 2.88 9.94 -20.16
CA LEU A 135 2.36 9.89 -21.55
C LEU A 135 1.98 8.51 -22.15
N CYS A 136 1.74 7.49 -21.33
CA CYS A 136 1.22 6.20 -21.75
C CYS A 136 0.02 5.81 -20.89
N THR A 137 -1.19 5.87 -21.45
CA THR A 137 -2.35 5.22 -20.86
C THR A 137 -2.16 3.71 -21.00
N ASP A 138 -1.86 3.00 -19.89
CA ASP A 138 -1.67 1.54 -19.89
C ASP A 138 -2.97 0.84 -20.37
N SER A 139 -3.00 0.51 -21.66
CA SER A 139 -4.18 -0.02 -22.34
C SER A 139 -4.35 -1.50 -21.96
N ARG A 140 -5.26 -1.74 -21.03
CA ARG A 140 -5.55 -3.09 -20.53
C ARG A 140 -6.62 -3.77 -21.39
N GLN A 141 -6.24 -4.88 -22.02
CA GLN A 141 -7.13 -5.77 -22.77
C GLN A 141 -7.30 -7.08 -22.01
N MET A 142 -8.55 -7.55 -21.87
CA MET A 142 -8.87 -8.82 -21.22
C MET A 142 -8.56 -9.99 -22.14
N ASP A 143 -7.80 -10.97 -21.63
CA ASP A 143 -7.61 -12.26 -22.31
C ASP A 143 -8.86 -13.13 -22.13
N SER A 144 -9.46 -13.57 -23.24
CA SER A 144 -10.72 -14.31 -23.23
C SER A 144 -10.61 -15.72 -22.65
N VAL A 145 -9.44 -16.37 -22.76
CA VAL A 145 -9.20 -17.72 -22.22
C VAL A 145 -9.07 -17.65 -20.71
N LEU A 146 -8.25 -16.72 -20.20
CA LEU A 146 -8.08 -16.50 -18.77
C LEU A 146 -9.40 -16.04 -18.12
N TYR A 147 -10.20 -15.22 -18.80
CA TYR A 147 -11.49 -14.79 -18.26
C TYR A 147 -12.52 -15.93 -18.22
N ALA A 148 -12.59 -16.75 -19.28
CA ALA A 148 -13.45 -17.94 -19.28
C ALA A 148 -13.04 -18.94 -18.18
N GLU A 149 -11.75 -19.22 -18.01
CA GLU A 149 -11.23 -20.05 -16.90
C GLU A 149 -11.62 -19.48 -15.53
N PHE A 150 -11.51 -18.16 -15.35
CA PHE A 150 -11.90 -17.48 -14.12
C PHE A 150 -13.41 -17.57 -13.84
N LEU A 151 -14.26 -17.36 -14.85
CA LEU A 151 -15.72 -17.46 -14.70
C LEU A 151 -16.14 -18.88 -14.31
N MET A 152 -15.64 -19.90 -15.02
CA MET A 152 -15.91 -21.32 -14.72
C MET A 152 -15.48 -21.70 -13.29
N TRP A 153 -14.35 -21.16 -12.82
CA TRP A 153 -13.93 -21.32 -11.43
C TRP A 153 -14.86 -20.58 -10.45
N LYS A 154 -15.22 -19.33 -10.75
CA LYS A 154 -16.07 -18.47 -9.90
C LYS A 154 -17.51 -18.98 -9.78
N GLU A 155 -18.02 -19.73 -10.76
CA GLU A 155 -19.33 -20.40 -10.68
C GLU A 155 -19.33 -21.56 -9.70
N ASN A 156 -18.23 -22.33 -9.64
CA ASN A 156 -18.13 -23.53 -8.80
C ASN A 156 -17.47 -23.28 -7.44
N LEU A 157 -16.84 -22.11 -7.24
CA LEU A 157 -16.14 -21.62 -6.02
C LEU A 157 -15.20 -22.62 -5.32
N SER A 158 -14.86 -23.74 -5.96
CA SER A 158 -14.11 -24.79 -5.31
C SER A 158 -12.69 -24.32 -4.97
N ALA A 159 -12.25 -24.67 -3.76
CA ALA A 159 -10.87 -24.48 -3.33
C ALA A 159 -9.94 -25.57 -3.86
N GLU A 160 -10.45 -26.47 -4.71
CA GLU A 160 -9.66 -27.52 -5.29
C GLU A 160 -8.67 -26.97 -6.32
N ARG A 161 -7.41 -27.41 -6.20
CA ARG A 161 -6.31 -27.09 -7.11
C ARG A 161 -6.55 -27.65 -8.52
N SER A 162 -7.51 -28.57 -8.67
CA SER A 162 -7.93 -29.26 -9.90
C SER A 162 -8.57 -28.34 -10.95
N SER A 163 -9.10 -27.18 -10.55
CA SER A 163 -9.68 -26.21 -11.50
C SER A 163 -8.63 -25.67 -12.47
N ALA A 164 -8.99 -25.52 -13.75
CA ALA A 164 -8.08 -25.06 -14.81
C ALA A 164 -7.41 -23.71 -14.45
N PHE A 165 -8.20 -22.77 -13.93
CA PHE A 165 -7.74 -21.48 -13.42
C PHE A 165 -6.67 -21.62 -12.33
N LEU A 166 -6.95 -22.33 -11.22
CA LEU A 166 -5.96 -22.46 -10.15
C LEU A 166 -4.74 -23.27 -10.60
N SER A 167 -4.92 -24.39 -11.29
CA SER A 167 -3.81 -25.19 -11.85
C SER A 167 -2.87 -24.35 -12.71
N ARG A 168 -3.41 -23.42 -13.51
CA ARG A 168 -2.62 -22.44 -14.27
C ARG A 168 -1.79 -21.53 -13.36
N VAL A 169 -2.44 -20.86 -12.40
CA VAL A 169 -1.76 -19.92 -11.48
C VAL A 169 -0.71 -20.64 -10.61
N TYR A 170 -0.97 -21.89 -10.21
CA TYR A 170 0.02 -22.72 -9.49
C TYR A 170 1.28 -22.97 -10.34
N ARG A 171 1.11 -23.37 -11.59
CA ARG A 171 2.21 -23.68 -12.51
C ARG A 171 3.00 -22.44 -12.94
N GLU A 172 2.30 -21.35 -13.26
CA GLU A 172 2.89 -20.16 -13.87
C GLU A 172 3.43 -19.16 -12.83
N ASP A 173 2.80 -19.06 -11.65
CA ASP A 173 3.07 -17.99 -10.68
C ASP A 173 3.45 -18.50 -9.28
N ILE A 174 2.59 -19.28 -8.61
CA ILE A 174 2.78 -19.65 -7.19
C ILE A 174 4.01 -20.55 -6.99
N GLY A 175 4.13 -21.64 -7.78
CA GLY A 175 5.25 -22.56 -7.71
C GLY A 175 6.60 -21.86 -7.93
N PRO A 176 6.77 -21.10 -9.03
CA PRO A 176 7.93 -20.23 -9.23
C PRO A 176 8.15 -19.21 -8.11
N CYS A 177 7.10 -18.59 -7.56
CA CYS A 177 7.21 -17.67 -6.42
C CYS A 177 7.71 -18.32 -5.13
N LEU A 178 7.34 -19.58 -4.84
CA LEU A 178 7.70 -20.25 -3.58
C LEU A 178 8.88 -21.24 -3.70
N SER A 179 9.44 -21.43 -4.90
CA SER A 179 10.66 -22.23 -5.10
C SER A 179 11.92 -21.50 -4.59
N PHE A 180 12.46 -21.92 -3.44
CA PHE A 180 13.71 -21.40 -2.89
C PHE A 180 14.80 -22.49 -2.81
N THR A 181 16.04 -22.06 -2.62
CA THR A 181 17.24 -22.92 -2.56
C THR A 181 17.13 -24.04 -1.51
N LYS A 182 16.48 -23.78 -0.36
CA LYS A 182 16.09 -24.84 0.58
C LYS A 182 14.72 -25.41 0.17
N SER A 183 14.73 -26.53 -0.54
CA SER A 183 13.53 -27.19 -1.07
C SER A 183 12.54 -27.61 0.03
N GLU A 184 13.01 -28.26 1.10
CA GLU A 184 12.15 -28.72 2.21
C GLU A 184 11.42 -27.55 2.89
N LEU A 185 12.15 -26.49 3.21
CA LEU A 185 11.57 -25.28 3.80
C LEU A 185 10.63 -24.56 2.82
N SER A 186 10.88 -24.65 1.50
CA SER A 186 9.97 -24.14 0.47
C SER A 186 8.62 -24.85 0.49
N GLN A 187 8.61 -26.18 0.62
CA GLN A 187 7.38 -26.97 0.74
C GLN A 187 6.61 -26.66 2.03
N LEU A 188 7.33 -26.46 3.15
CA LEU A 188 6.72 -26.02 4.42
C LEU A 188 6.11 -24.62 4.30
N VAL A 189 6.78 -23.68 3.63
CA VAL A 189 6.23 -22.34 3.35
C VAL A 189 4.98 -22.45 2.49
N GLN A 190 5.00 -23.21 1.40
CA GLN A 190 3.85 -23.37 0.52
C GLN A 190 2.64 -23.95 1.27
N SER A 191 2.84 -25.03 2.03
CA SER A 191 1.78 -25.62 2.86
C SER A 191 1.24 -24.63 3.91
N ALA A 192 2.09 -23.83 4.55
CA ALA A 192 1.65 -22.82 5.52
C ALA A 192 0.87 -21.66 4.87
N VAL A 193 1.24 -21.24 3.65
CA VAL A 193 0.50 -20.21 2.90
C VAL A 193 -0.88 -20.75 2.47
N GLU A 194 -0.93 -21.96 1.93
CA GLU A 194 -2.18 -22.64 1.50
C GLU A 194 -3.14 -22.85 2.67
N ASN A 195 -2.63 -23.27 3.83
CA ASN A 195 -3.39 -23.49 5.07
C ASN A 195 -3.64 -22.21 5.91
N ASN A 196 -3.21 -21.04 5.44
CA ASN A 196 -3.34 -19.75 6.15
C ASN A 196 -2.70 -19.70 7.55
N SER A 197 -1.60 -20.43 7.76
CA SER A 197 -0.88 -20.55 9.03
C SER A 197 0.54 -19.95 9.01
N LEU A 198 0.87 -19.19 7.96
CA LEU A 198 2.11 -18.42 7.88
C LEU A 198 1.91 -17.01 8.46
N THR A 199 2.78 -16.58 9.36
CA THR A 199 2.88 -15.18 9.82
C THR A 199 4.23 -14.57 9.41
N ILE A 200 4.25 -13.24 9.23
CA ILE A 200 5.46 -12.46 8.93
C ILE A 200 5.58 -11.36 9.97
N GLU A 201 6.72 -11.28 10.65
CA GLU A 201 6.98 -10.31 11.72
C GLU A 201 8.24 -9.49 11.42
N PRO A 202 8.29 -8.21 11.83
CA PRO A 202 9.54 -7.46 11.86
C PRO A 202 10.48 -8.02 12.93
N VAL A 203 11.78 -8.04 12.63
CA VAL A 203 12.83 -8.38 13.60
C VAL A 203 13.26 -7.09 14.31
N ALA A 204 12.97 -6.99 15.61
CA ALA A 204 13.44 -5.87 16.41
C ALA A 204 14.98 -5.78 16.36
N MET A 205 15.50 -4.60 16.00
CA MET A 205 16.95 -4.35 15.94
C MET A 205 17.55 -4.06 17.33
N SER A 206 17.30 -4.95 18.31
CA SER A 206 18.01 -4.92 19.59
C SER A 206 19.23 -5.85 19.53
N ALA A 207 20.37 -5.36 19.99
CA ALA A 207 21.67 -5.99 19.82
C ALA A 207 21.95 -7.10 20.87
N LEU A 208 21.04 -8.08 21.00
CA LEU A 208 21.22 -9.24 21.87
C LEU A 208 21.40 -10.54 21.06
N PRO A 209 22.43 -11.34 21.34
CA PRO A 209 22.65 -12.60 20.64
C PRO A 209 21.63 -13.65 21.10
N MET A 210 20.81 -14.16 20.18
CA MET A 210 19.94 -15.30 20.45
C MET A 210 20.76 -16.58 20.64
N VAL A 211 21.10 -16.88 21.89
CA VAL A 211 21.65 -18.17 22.29
C VAL A 211 20.51 -19.19 22.33
N LYS A 212 20.41 -20.04 21.29
CA LYS A 212 19.86 -21.41 21.35
C LYS A 212 20.39 -22.21 20.15
N ALA A 213 20.76 -23.47 20.39
CA ALA A 213 21.63 -24.26 19.50
C ALA A 213 21.01 -24.73 18.16
N SER A 214 19.76 -24.39 17.86
CA SER A 214 19.10 -24.70 16.57
C SER A 214 19.39 -23.68 15.46
N ALA A 215 20.23 -22.67 15.71
CA ALA A 215 20.40 -21.48 14.87
C ALA A 215 21.01 -21.69 13.47
N VAL A 216 21.40 -22.91 13.08
CA VAL A 216 22.03 -23.20 11.77
C VAL A 216 21.01 -23.15 10.63
N GLU A 217 19.77 -23.60 10.86
CA GLU A 217 18.75 -23.70 9.80
C GLU A 217 17.86 -22.46 9.68
N CYS A 218 17.59 -21.80 10.81
CA CYS A 218 16.67 -20.67 10.94
C CYS A 218 17.12 -19.38 10.23
N GLY A 219 18.38 -19.30 9.79
CA GLY A 219 18.96 -18.09 9.21
C GLY A 219 19.22 -17.00 10.26
N GLY A 220 20.30 -16.24 10.08
CA GLY A 220 20.63 -15.12 10.96
C GLY A 220 20.13 -13.78 10.39
N PRO A 221 20.21 -12.68 11.15
CA PRO A 221 19.87 -11.33 10.67
C PRO A 221 20.63 -10.89 9.40
N LYS A 222 21.73 -11.57 9.05
CA LYS A 222 22.56 -11.33 7.86
C LYS A 222 22.48 -12.43 6.78
N LYS A 223 21.68 -13.49 6.97
CA LYS A 223 21.58 -14.63 6.03
C LYS A 223 20.16 -15.17 5.96
N CYS A 224 19.56 -15.13 4.77
CA CYS A 224 18.20 -15.61 4.56
C CYS A 224 18.12 -17.14 4.71
N ALA A 225 17.13 -17.61 5.50
CA ALA A 225 16.85 -19.02 5.70
C ALA A 225 16.44 -19.75 4.41
N LEU A 226 15.69 -19.09 3.52
CA LEU A 226 15.10 -19.70 2.32
C LEU A 226 16.08 -19.79 1.14
N SER A 227 16.71 -18.67 0.78
CA SER A 227 17.66 -18.60 -0.35
C SER A 227 19.12 -18.85 0.02
N GLY A 228 19.44 -18.89 1.32
CA GLY A 228 20.82 -18.97 1.80
C GLY A 228 21.68 -17.71 1.56
N MET A 229 21.15 -16.69 0.88
CA MET A 229 21.91 -15.49 0.51
C MET A 229 22.23 -14.60 1.72
N SER A 230 23.45 -14.06 1.74
CA SER A 230 23.89 -13.09 2.74
C SER A 230 23.30 -11.69 2.44
N ARG A 231 22.19 -11.36 3.11
CA ARG A 231 21.48 -10.07 3.03
C ARG A 231 20.91 -9.71 4.40
N LEU A 232 20.74 -8.42 4.67
CA LEU A 232 20.08 -7.95 5.89
C LEU A 232 18.61 -8.37 5.89
N CYS A 233 18.24 -9.20 6.86
CA CYS A 233 16.91 -9.74 7.04
C CYS A 233 16.21 -8.97 8.17
N ARG A 234 15.39 -7.97 7.81
CA ARG A 234 14.57 -7.19 8.77
C ARG A 234 13.28 -7.89 9.18
N HIS A 235 12.97 -9.05 8.59
CA HIS A 235 11.73 -9.79 8.81
C HIS A 235 12.01 -11.27 9.06
N ARG A 236 11.15 -11.91 9.86
CA ARG A 236 11.12 -13.34 10.13
C ARG A 236 9.74 -13.90 9.81
N ILE A 237 9.68 -15.18 9.47
CA ILE A 237 8.42 -15.92 9.29
C ILE A 237 8.30 -17.03 10.33
N GLN A 238 7.06 -17.31 10.74
CA GLN A 238 6.70 -18.49 11.52
C GLN A 238 5.74 -19.34 10.69
N LEU A 239 5.92 -20.67 10.77
CA LEU A 239 5.16 -21.66 9.99
C LEU A 239 4.31 -22.50 10.95
N GLY A 240 3.05 -22.07 11.15
CA GLY A 240 2.14 -22.64 12.14
C GLY A 240 2.66 -22.53 13.57
N ASP A 241 2.11 -23.35 14.47
CA ASP A 241 2.32 -23.20 15.92
C ASP A 241 3.65 -23.78 16.43
N LYS A 242 4.56 -24.20 15.53
CA LYS A 242 5.82 -24.88 15.87
C LYS A 242 6.89 -23.97 16.53
N GLY A 243 6.55 -22.73 16.89
CA GLY A 243 7.42 -21.78 17.61
C GLY A 243 8.77 -21.47 16.95
N SER A 244 8.97 -21.87 15.70
CA SER A 244 10.23 -21.83 14.97
C SER A 244 10.21 -20.69 13.97
N TYR A 245 11.15 -19.75 14.12
CA TYR A 245 11.22 -18.53 13.32
C TYR A 245 12.35 -18.60 12.30
N TYR A 246 12.09 -18.14 11.08
CA TYR A 246 13.05 -18.16 9.97
C TYR A 246 13.30 -16.74 9.46
N CYS A 247 14.55 -16.26 9.50
CA CYS A 247 14.91 -14.92 8.99
C CYS A 247 14.85 -14.90 7.45
N ILE A 248 14.17 -13.91 6.87
CA ILE A 248 13.96 -13.83 5.42
C ILE A 248 14.47 -12.53 4.79
N SER A 249 15.00 -12.64 3.57
CA SER A 249 15.43 -11.48 2.78
C SER A 249 14.22 -10.66 2.30
N PRO A 250 14.39 -9.36 1.99
CA PRO A 250 13.33 -8.56 1.37
C PRO A 250 12.75 -9.17 0.09
N SER A 251 13.60 -9.77 -0.77
CA SER A 251 13.16 -10.49 -1.98
C SER A 251 12.29 -11.70 -1.65
N SER A 252 12.69 -12.51 -0.66
CA SER A 252 11.92 -13.66 -0.18
C SER A 252 10.59 -13.24 0.45
N ARG A 253 10.57 -12.13 1.20
CA ARG A 253 9.35 -11.51 1.75
C ARG A 253 8.39 -11.13 0.64
N ALA A 254 8.84 -10.36 -0.35
CA ALA A 254 8.01 -9.92 -1.46
C ALA A 254 7.36 -11.11 -2.21
N ARG A 255 8.14 -12.16 -2.50
CA ARG A 255 7.65 -13.40 -3.13
C ARG A 255 6.57 -14.10 -2.30
N ILE A 256 6.77 -14.24 -0.99
CA ILE A 256 5.76 -14.84 -0.09
C ILE A 256 4.53 -13.95 0.02
N THR A 257 4.70 -12.65 0.27
CA THR A 257 3.59 -11.70 0.42
C THR A 257 2.72 -11.60 -0.84
N ALA A 258 3.31 -11.59 -2.04
CA ALA A 258 2.55 -11.60 -3.30
C ALA A 258 1.62 -12.83 -3.42
N VAL A 259 2.12 -14.01 -3.03
CA VAL A 259 1.33 -15.26 -3.02
C VAL A 259 0.28 -15.25 -1.90
N CYS A 260 0.62 -14.77 -0.70
CA CYS A 260 -0.36 -14.61 0.39
C CYS A 260 -1.50 -13.69 -0.02
N ASN A 261 -1.21 -12.55 -0.65
CA ASN A 261 -2.21 -11.59 -1.12
C ASN A 261 -3.16 -12.24 -2.15
N PHE A 262 -2.63 -13.06 -3.07
CA PHE A 262 -3.45 -13.85 -3.99
C PHE A 262 -4.40 -14.80 -3.26
N PHE A 263 -3.89 -15.64 -2.34
CA PHE A 263 -4.74 -16.57 -1.59
C PHE A 263 -5.76 -15.87 -0.70
N THR A 264 -5.41 -14.77 -0.05
CA THR A 264 -6.34 -13.96 0.73
C THR A 264 -7.51 -13.47 -0.13
N TYR A 265 -7.23 -12.92 -1.31
CA TYR A 265 -8.29 -12.46 -2.22
C TYR A 265 -9.17 -13.62 -2.74
N ILE A 266 -8.56 -14.74 -3.13
CA ILE A 266 -9.29 -15.95 -3.54
C ILE A 266 -10.22 -16.46 -2.43
N ARG A 267 -9.75 -16.50 -1.18
CA ARG A 267 -10.60 -16.87 -0.02
C ARG A 267 -11.74 -15.87 0.19
N TYR A 268 -11.51 -14.57 0.01
CA TYR A 268 -12.58 -13.56 0.14
C TYR A 268 -13.67 -13.74 -0.93
N ILE A 269 -13.30 -14.11 -2.17
CA ILE A 269 -14.28 -14.46 -3.21
C ILE A 269 -15.08 -15.71 -2.81
N GLN A 270 -14.40 -16.77 -2.35
CA GLN A 270 -15.03 -18.03 -1.93
C GLN A 270 -15.98 -17.86 -0.74
N GLN A 271 -15.65 -16.94 0.18
CA GLN A 271 -16.48 -16.60 1.34
C GLN A 271 -17.63 -15.61 1.01
N GLY A 272 -17.74 -15.14 -0.23
CA GLY A 272 -18.76 -14.16 -0.63
C GLY A 272 -18.55 -12.76 -0.03
N LEU A 273 -17.34 -12.45 0.46
CA LEU A 273 -17.01 -11.14 1.03
C LEU A 273 -16.83 -10.07 -0.06
N VAL A 274 -16.47 -10.48 -1.28
CA VAL A 274 -16.25 -9.59 -2.42
C VAL A 274 -17.57 -9.30 -3.14
N ARG A 275 -17.98 -8.03 -3.16
CA ARG A 275 -19.25 -7.55 -3.77
C ARG A 275 -19.08 -6.87 -5.14
N HIS A 276 -17.93 -7.06 -5.78
CA HIS A 276 -17.63 -6.52 -7.10
C HIS A 276 -18.24 -7.36 -8.23
N ASP A 277 -18.33 -6.79 -9.44
CA ASP A 277 -18.68 -7.56 -10.64
C ASP A 277 -17.54 -8.50 -11.07
N ALA A 278 -17.84 -9.43 -11.99
CA ALA A 278 -16.88 -10.45 -12.41
C ALA A 278 -15.67 -9.87 -13.15
N GLU A 279 -15.81 -8.74 -13.85
CA GLU A 279 -14.71 -8.08 -14.55
C GLU A 279 -13.75 -7.41 -13.56
N GLN A 280 -14.26 -6.68 -12.57
CA GLN A 280 -13.48 -6.07 -11.50
C GLN A 280 -12.72 -7.12 -10.69
N MET A 281 -13.38 -8.24 -10.35
CA MET A 281 -12.71 -9.36 -9.66
C MET A 281 -11.61 -10.01 -10.50
N PHE A 282 -11.84 -10.17 -11.82
CA PHE A 282 -10.83 -10.67 -12.73
C PHE A 282 -9.62 -9.72 -12.83
N TRP A 283 -9.84 -8.41 -12.94
CA TRP A 283 -8.75 -7.44 -13.02
C TRP A 283 -7.91 -7.40 -11.75
N GLU A 284 -8.52 -7.58 -10.58
CA GLU A 284 -7.80 -7.69 -9.32
C GLU A 284 -7.01 -9.01 -9.23
N VAL A 285 -7.57 -10.13 -9.70
CA VAL A 285 -6.81 -11.37 -9.89
C VAL A 285 -5.61 -11.16 -10.82
N MET A 286 -5.77 -10.47 -11.95
CA MET A 286 -4.67 -10.20 -12.88
C MET A 286 -3.62 -9.25 -12.31
N ARG A 287 -4.01 -8.30 -11.46
CA ARG A 287 -3.09 -7.47 -10.68
C ARG A 287 -2.25 -8.33 -9.72
N LEU A 288 -2.89 -9.24 -8.96
CA LEU A 288 -2.21 -10.14 -8.03
C LEU A 288 -1.29 -11.15 -8.74
N ARG A 289 -1.67 -11.65 -9.93
CA ARG A 289 -0.79 -12.45 -10.79
C ARG A 289 0.41 -11.65 -11.31
N ARG A 290 0.22 -10.37 -11.63
CA ARG A 290 1.31 -9.46 -12.03
C ARG A 290 2.32 -9.26 -10.89
N GLU A 291 1.86 -9.01 -9.66
CA GLU A 291 2.72 -8.92 -8.47
C GLU A 291 3.57 -10.19 -8.29
N MET A 292 2.96 -11.38 -8.38
CA MET A 292 3.71 -12.65 -8.35
C MET A 292 4.71 -12.77 -9.52
N THR A 293 4.32 -12.35 -10.73
CA THR A 293 5.21 -12.38 -11.90
C THR A 293 6.41 -11.43 -11.78
N VAL A 294 6.24 -10.26 -11.17
CA VAL A 294 7.32 -9.31 -10.89
C VAL A 294 8.23 -9.88 -9.78
N ALA A 295 7.65 -10.43 -8.72
CA ALA A 295 8.37 -10.98 -7.57
C ALA A 295 9.19 -12.24 -7.90
N LYS A 296 8.67 -13.17 -8.73
CA LYS A 296 9.40 -14.40 -9.13
C LYS A 296 10.65 -14.10 -9.97
N LEU A 297 10.67 -12.98 -10.70
CA LEU A 297 11.81 -12.47 -11.45
C LEU A 297 12.83 -11.72 -10.56
N GLY A 298 12.56 -11.57 -9.27
CA GLY A 298 13.47 -10.93 -8.31
C GLY A 298 13.30 -9.42 -8.18
N PHE A 299 12.30 -8.81 -8.83
CA PHE A 299 11.95 -7.41 -8.62
C PHE A 299 11.04 -7.26 -7.40
N TYR A 300 11.37 -6.34 -6.51
CA TYR A 300 10.59 -6.04 -5.31
C TYR A 300 10.84 -4.60 -4.88
N LEU A 301 9.84 -3.99 -4.22
CA LEU A 301 10.03 -2.69 -3.58
C LEU A 301 10.85 -2.88 -2.29
N THR A 302 11.85 -2.03 -2.09
CA THR A 302 12.55 -1.92 -0.81
C THR A 302 11.91 -0.80 0.00
N ASP A 303 11.59 -1.09 1.27
CA ASP A 303 11.34 -0.08 2.29
C ASP A 303 12.66 0.70 2.57
N GLN A 304 12.92 1.71 1.73
CA GLN A 304 14.04 2.66 1.80
C GLN A 304 13.51 4.08 1.60
N GLY A 305 13.56 4.88 2.66
CA GLY A 305 12.91 6.19 2.76
C GLY A 305 11.91 6.13 3.89
#